data_AF-A0A1V3XR23-F1
#
_entry.id   AF-A0A1V3XR23-F1
#
_cell.length_a   1.000
_cell.length_b   1.000
_cell.length_c   1.000
_cell.angle_alpha   90.00
_cell.angle_beta   90.00
_cell.angle_gamma   90.00
#
_symmetry.space_group_name_H-M   'P 1'
#
loop_
_entity.id
_entity.type
_entity.pdbx_description
1 polymer ?
#
loop_
_entity_poly.entity_id
_entity_poly.type
_entity_poly.pdbx_seq_one_letter_code
_entity_poly.pdbx_strand_id
1 'polypeptide(L)'
;MHLIAKTEFLTPPDVPWTTDADGGSALVEFAGRACYQSWSKPNPRTATNAGYLKHIIDVGHFSVLEHASVSFYITGISRSCTHELIRHRHFSYSQLSQRYVPEGDSQVVVPREWRTTPNCSRS
;
A
#
# COMPACT_ATOMS: atom_id res chain seq x y z
N MET A 1 -6.92 -10.87 5.29
CA MET A 1 -6.48 -9.82 4.35
C MET A 1 -5.42 -10.40 3.44
N HIS A 2 -5.57 -10.24 2.13
CA HIS A 2 -4.68 -10.81 1.12
C HIS A 2 -4.14 -9.69 0.21
N LEU A 3 -2.84 -9.68 -0.04
CA LEU A 3 -2.25 -8.85 -1.10
C LEU A 3 -2.61 -9.48 -2.45
N ILE A 4 -3.26 -8.72 -3.33
CA ILE A 4 -3.72 -9.22 -4.64
C ILE A 4 -3.04 -8.53 -5.83
N ALA A 5 -2.44 -7.35 -5.61
CA ALA A 5 -1.70 -6.64 -6.64
C ALA A 5 -0.54 -5.85 -6.02
N LYS A 6 0.55 -5.74 -6.78
CA LYS A 6 1.69 -4.87 -6.51
C LYS A 6 2.25 -4.35 -7.83
N THR A 7 3.03 -3.29 -7.75
CA THR A 7 3.70 -2.70 -8.93
C THR A 7 4.79 -3.63 -9.46
N GLU A 8 4.75 -3.89 -10.77
CA GLU A 8 5.87 -4.40 -11.56
C GLU A 8 6.55 -3.22 -12.26
N PHE A 9 7.88 -3.24 -12.32
CA PHE A 9 8.66 -2.15 -12.90
C PHE A 9 9.70 -2.70 -13.86
N LEU A 10 9.73 -2.12 -15.06
CA LEU A 10 10.72 -2.41 -16.09
C LEU A 10 11.56 -1.17 -16.30
N THR A 11 12.87 -1.31 -16.15
CA THR A 11 13.80 -0.20 -16.30
C THR A 11 13.92 0.17 -17.78
N PRO A 12 13.76 1.46 -18.16
CA PRO A 12 13.92 1.88 -19.54
C PRO A 12 15.38 1.65 -20.01
N PRO A 13 15.59 1.02 -21.18
CA PRO A 13 16.92 0.55 -21.60
C PRO A 13 17.88 1.69 -21.99
N ASP A 14 17.37 2.88 -22.27
CA ASP A 14 18.12 4.07 -22.66
C ASP A 14 18.63 4.89 -21.46
N VAL A 15 18.19 4.57 -20.24
CA VAL A 15 18.65 5.27 -19.03
C VAL A 15 19.84 4.52 -18.42
N PRO A 16 21.01 5.18 -18.24
CA PRO A 16 22.21 4.55 -17.71
C PRO A 16 22.16 4.42 -16.18
N TRP A 17 21.17 3.69 -15.68
CA TRP A 17 20.93 3.45 -14.26
C TRP A 17 20.45 2.02 -14.02
N THR A 18 20.92 1.43 -12.93
CA THR A 18 20.44 0.15 -12.42
C THR A 18 20.34 0.21 -10.89
N THR A 19 19.58 -0.69 -10.29
CA THR A 19 19.45 -0.77 -8.84
C THR A 19 19.38 -2.20 -8.32
N ASP A 20 19.55 -2.35 -7.02
CA ASP A 20 19.57 -3.62 -6.27
C ASP A 20 18.18 -4.07 -5.82
N ALA A 21 17.12 -3.55 -6.44
CA ALA A 21 15.73 -3.81 -6.12
C ALA A 21 14.85 -3.89 -7.37
N ASP A 22 13.66 -4.47 -7.21
CA ASP A 22 12.67 -4.64 -8.27
C ASP A 22 11.31 -4.01 -7.90
N GLY A 23 10.40 -3.93 -8.86
CA GLY A 23 9.01 -3.54 -8.63
C GLY A 23 8.84 -2.12 -8.09
N GLY A 24 7.90 -1.94 -7.16
CA GLY A 24 7.52 -0.62 -6.65
C GLY A 24 8.67 0.19 -6.03
N SER A 25 9.56 -0.44 -5.26
CA SER A 25 10.67 0.27 -4.61
C SER A 25 11.72 0.75 -5.62
N ALA A 26 11.96 -0.02 -6.69
CA ALA A 26 12.81 0.39 -7.80
C ALA A 26 12.19 1.54 -8.61
N LEU A 27 10.88 1.48 -8.86
CA LEU A 27 10.13 2.56 -9.52
C LEU A 27 10.24 3.88 -8.74
N VAL A 28 10.11 3.84 -7.41
CA VAL A 28 10.23 5.03 -6.56
C VAL A 28 11.64 5.63 -6.62
N GLU A 29 12.68 4.80 -6.55
CA GLU A 29 14.06 5.31 -6.73
C GLU A 29 14.25 5.92 -8.12
N PHE A 30 13.77 5.25 -9.17
CA PHE A 30 13.84 5.75 -10.53
C PHE A 30 13.16 7.12 -10.65
N ALA A 31 11.94 7.27 -10.14
CA ALA A 31 11.20 8.52 -10.15
C ALA A 31 11.93 9.64 -9.39
N GLY A 32 12.46 9.35 -8.19
CA GLY A 32 13.24 10.30 -7.42
C GLY A 32 14.51 10.76 -8.13
N ARG A 33 15.23 9.83 -8.78
CA ARG A 33 16.44 10.17 -9.56
C ARG A 33 16.12 10.97 -10.81
N ALA A 34 14.98 10.70 -11.45
CA ALA A 34 14.51 11.41 -12.64
C ALA A 34 14.34 12.91 -12.40
N CYS A 35 13.85 13.33 -11.22
CA CYS A 35 13.70 14.74 -10.86
C CYS A 35 15.02 15.53 -10.93
N TYR A 36 16.16 14.87 -10.75
CA TYR A 36 17.48 15.50 -10.74
C TYR A 36 18.43 14.95 -11.82
N GLN A 37 17.94 14.08 -12.71
CA GLN A 37 18.75 13.29 -13.64
C GLN A 37 19.97 12.64 -12.96
N SER A 38 19.79 12.17 -11.73
CA SER A 38 20.86 11.69 -10.84
C SER A 38 21.08 10.17 -10.95
N TRP A 39 21.36 9.73 -12.16
CA TRP A 39 21.53 8.32 -12.52
C TRP A 39 22.79 7.69 -11.92
N SER A 40 23.85 8.48 -11.77
CA SER A 40 25.05 8.06 -11.07
C SER A 40 24.80 7.94 -9.56
N LYS A 41 25.59 7.08 -8.91
CA LYS A 41 25.46 6.76 -7.47
C LYS A 41 26.70 7.23 -6.68
N PRO A 42 27.03 8.54 -6.67
CA PRO A 42 28.30 9.03 -6.11
C PRO A 42 28.33 9.00 -4.57
N ASN A 43 27.18 9.09 -3.90
CA ASN A 43 27.10 9.06 -2.45
C ASN A 43 26.84 7.61 -1.97
N PRO A 44 27.79 6.99 -1.23
CA PRO A 44 27.62 5.62 -0.75
C PRO A 44 26.37 5.41 0.11
N ARG A 45 25.91 6.45 0.83
CA ARG A 45 24.73 6.37 1.70
C ARG A 45 23.41 6.22 0.93
N THR A 46 23.36 6.63 -0.33
CA THR A 46 22.16 6.62 -1.18
C THR A 46 22.40 5.86 -2.49
N ALA A 47 23.44 5.02 -2.53
CA ALA A 47 23.77 4.19 -3.68
C ALA A 47 22.90 2.92 -3.78
N THR A 48 22.43 2.39 -2.64
CA THR A 48 21.48 1.28 -2.57
C THR A 48 20.04 1.78 -2.54
N ASN A 49 19.10 0.98 -3.02
CA ASN A 49 17.67 1.32 -3.02
C ASN A 49 17.16 1.65 -1.62
N ALA A 50 17.49 0.79 -0.63
CA ALA A 50 17.08 1.01 0.76
C ALA A 50 17.64 2.33 1.34
N GLY A 51 18.91 2.65 1.04
CA GLY A 51 19.53 3.91 1.47
C GLY A 51 18.89 5.12 0.79
N TYR A 52 18.58 5.01 -0.50
CA TYR A 52 17.92 6.07 -1.26
C TYR A 52 16.48 6.33 -0.79
N LEU A 53 15.68 5.28 -0.58
CA LEU A 53 14.32 5.41 -0.05
C LEU A 53 14.29 5.98 1.36
N LYS A 54 15.21 5.53 2.22
CA LYS A 54 15.37 6.13 3.56
C LYS A 54 15.66 7.62 3.46
N HIS A 55 16.57 8.02 2.56
CA HIS A 55 16.86 9.43 2.34
C HIS A 55 15.65 10.22 1.86
N ILE A 56 14.88 9.71 0.88
CA ILE A 56 13.62 10.32 0.40
C ILE A 56 12.66 10.61 1.56
N ILE A 57 12.48 9.63 2.45
CA ILE A 57 11.58 9.75 3.61
C ILE A 57 12.14 10.78 4.60
N ASP A 58 13.43 10.72 4.90
CA ASP A 58 14.08 11.62 5.86
C ASP A 58 14.03 13.10 5.41
N VAL A 59 14.05 13.37 4.10
CA VAL A 59 13.95 14.74 3.54
C VAL A 59 12.52 15.16 3.17
N GLY A 60 11.52 14.28 3.34
CA GLY A 60 10.11 14.61 3.12
C GLY A 60 9.67 14.70 1.66
N HIS A 61 10.38 14.06 0.72
CA HIS A 61 10.00 14.04 -0.70
C HIS A 61 8.92 12.98 -0.96
N PHE A 62 7.75 13.10 -0.33
CA PHE A 62 6.74 12.03 -0.33
C PHE A 62 6.03 11.80 -1.68
N SER A 63 6.00 12.79 -2.58
CA SER A 63 5.33 12.67 -3.88
C SER A 63 5.86 11.52 -4.73
N VAL A 64 7.15 11.19 -4.62
CA VAL A 64 7.75 10.08 -5.38
C VAL A 64 7.24 8.71 -4.94
N LEU A 65 6.70 8.59 -3.71
CA LEU A 65 6.11 7.36 -3.20
C LEU A 65 4.76 7.03 -3.88
N GLU A 66 4.09 8.03 -4.45
CA GLU A 66 2.77 7.87 -5.09
C GLU A 66 2.84 7.09 -6.40
N HIS A 67 4.04 6.91 -6.98
CA HIS A 67 4.22 6.13 -8.21
C HIS A 67 3.98 4.63 -8.01
N ALA A 68 4.19 4.10 -6.80
CA ALA A 68 4.00 2.69 -6.50
C ALA A 68 2.66 2.45 -5.82
N SER A 69 1.97 1.38 -6.23
CA SER A 69 0.66 0.99 -5.70
C SER A 69 0.61 -0.48 -5.29
N VAL A 70 -0.25 -0.75 -4.31
CA VAL A 70 -0.61 -2.10 -3.82
C VAL A 70 -2.12 -2.19 -3.66
N SER A 71 -2.67 -3.39 -3.87
CA SER A 71 -4.10 -3.64 -3.65
C SER A 71 -4.31 -4.84 -2.75
N PHE A 72 -5.28 -4.72 -1.84
CA PHE A 72 -5.63 -5.76 -0.89
C PHE A 72 -7.07 -6.20 -1.07
N TYR A 73 -7.29 -7.51 -0.95
CA TYR A 73 -8.61 -8.09 -0.74
C TYR A 73 -8.82 -8.33 0.76
N ILE A 74 -9.80 -7.62 1.34
CA ILE A 74 -10.06 -7.62 2.78
C ILE A 74 -11.44 -8.23 3.02
N THR A 75 -11.48 -9.30 3.81
CA THR A 75 -12.69 -9.99 4.28
C THR A 75 -12.72 -9.98 5.81
N GLY A 76 -13.87 -10.24 6.42
CA GLY A 76 -14.00 -10.26 7.89
C GLY A 76 -13.79 -8.89 8.55
N ILE A 77 -14.08 -7.80 7.81
CA ILE A 77 -14.05 -6.42 8.31
C ILE A 77 -15.49 -5.94 8.62
N SER A 78 -15.67 -5.24 9.73
CA SER A 78 -17.00 -4.74 10.11
C SER A 78 -17.42 -3.56 9.22
N ARG A 79 -18.74 -3.32 9.10
CA ARG A 79 -19.26 -2.15 8.38
C ARG A 79 -18.78 -0.83 8.99
N SER A 80 -18.78 -0.74 10.33
CA SER A 80 -18.28 0.44 11.05
C SER A 80 -16.82 0.73 10.71
N CYS A 81 -15.98 -0.31 10.62
CA CYS A 81 -14.59 -0.16 10.21
C CYS A 81 -14.49 0.30 8.74
N THR A 82 -15.31 -0.25 7.83
CA THR A 82 -15.32 0.22 6.44
C THR A 82 -15.79 1.67 6.30
N HIS A 83 -16.70 2.16 7.15
CA HIS A 83 -17.15 3.55 7.14
C HIS A 83 -16.05 4.55 7.50
N GLU A 84 -15.15 4.18 8.42
CA GLU A 84 -13.96 5.00 8.72
C GLU A 84 -12.91 4.85 7.62
N LEU A 85 -12.69 3.63 7.12
CA LEU A 85 -11.69 3.36 6.08
C LEU A 85 -11.95 4.19 4.81
N ILE A 86 -13.19 4.26 4.32
CA ILE A 86 -13.51 5.01 3.09
C ILE A 86 -13.34 6.54 3.22
N ARG A 87 -13.09 7.07 4.43
CA ARG A 87 -12.76 8.49 4.63
C ARG A 87 -11.37 8.84 4.09
N HIS A 88 -10.50 7.85 3.85
CA HIS A 88 -9.25 8.04 3.14
C HIS A 88 -9.51 8.19 1.63
N ARG A 89 -9.50 9.44 1.15
CA ARG A 89 -9.91 9.81 -0.22
C ARG A 89 -8.89 9.51 -1.31
N HIS A 90 -7.65 9.20 -0.94
CA HIS A 90 -6.58 8.86 -1.90
C HIS A 90 -6.44 7.34 -2.12
N PHE A 91 -7.46 6.57 -1.76
CA PHE A 91 -7.56 5.14 -2.07
C PHE A 91 -8.74 4.89 -3.00
N SER A 92 -8.66 3.79 -3.75
CA SER A 92 -9.75 3.30 -4.59
C SER A 92 -10.37 2.06 -3.96
N TYR A 93 -11.70 2.00 -3.93
CA TYR A 93 -12.45 0.94 -3.24
C TYR A 93 -13.41 0.23 -4.18
N SER A 94 -13.56 -1.07 -3.97
CA SER A 94 -14.67 -1.88 -4.48
C SER A 94 -15.17 -2.74 -3.33
N GLN A 95 -16.39 -2.47 -2.87
CA GLN A 95 -16.95 -3.10 -1.67
C GLN A 95 -18.12 -4.01 -2.04
N LEU A 96 -18.30 -5.08 -1.27
CA LEU A 96 -19.47 -5.95 -1.37
C LEU A 96 -20.75 -5.13 -1.25
N SER A 97 -21.62 -5.22 -2.26
CA SER A 97 -22.87 -4.46 -2.30
C SER A 97 -24.04 -5.28 -1.75
N GLN A 98 -24.65 -4.79 -0.69
CA GLN A 98 -25.81 -5.41 -0.05
C GLN A 98 -27.12 -5.18 -0.80
N ARG A 99 -27.11 -4.27 -1.79
CA ARG A 99 -28.23 -4.14 -2.73
C ARG A 99 -28.33 -5.33 -3.69
N TYR A 100 -27.22 -6.07 -3.88
CA TYR A 100 -27.13 -7.14 -4.87
C TYR A 100 -26.77 -8.50 -4.26
N VAL A 101 -26.11 -8.54 -3.10
CA VAL A 101 -25.74 -9.78 -2.43
C VAL A 101 -26.65 -10.00 -1.22
N PRO A 102 -27.47 -11.07 -1.20
CA PRO A 102 -28.34 -11.40 -0.07
C PRO A 102 -27.54 -11.60 1.22
N GLU A 103 -28.01 -11.01 2.33
CA GLU A 103 -27.32 -11.07 3.64
C GLU A 103 -27.69 -12.31 4.48
N GLY A 104 -28.38 -13.29 3.90
CA GLY A 104 -28.97 -14.44 4.60
C GLY A 104 -27.97 -15.22 5.48
N ASP A 105 -26.72 -15.32 5.02
CA ASP A 105 -25.58 -15.94 5.75
C ASP A 105 -24.46 -14.92 6.05
N SER A 106 -24.83 -13.65 6.28
CA SER A 106 -23.83 -12.59 6.50
C SER A 106 -22.98 -12.88 7.75
N GLN A 107 -21.66 -12.90 7.58
CA GLN A 107 -20.73 -13.14 8.67
C GLN A 107 -20.63 -11.90 9.56
N VAL A 108 -20.95 -12.07 10.85
CA VAL A 108 -20.82 -11.02 11.86
C VAL A 108 -19.37 -10.93 12.32
N VAL A 109 -18.80 -9.72 12.24
CA VAL A 109 -17.46 -9.44 12.75
C VAL A 109 -17.56 -8.94 14.18
N VAL A 110 -17.14 -9.78 15.13
CA VAL A 110 -17.14 -9.45 16.57
C VAL A 110 -16.01 -8.46 16.88
N PRO A 111 -16.33 -7.30 17.52
CA PRO A 111 -15.34 -6.36 18.04
C PRO A 111 -14.28 -7.05 18.91
N ARG A 112 -13.05 -6.53 18.90
CA ARG A 112 -11.91 -7.20 19.53
C ARG A 112 -12.10 -7.34 21.05
N GLU A 113 -12.69 -6.33 21.67
CA GLU A 113 -13.02 -6.26 23.11
C GLU A 113 -14.02 -7.34 23.58
N TRP A 114 -14.84 -7.90 22.69
CA TRP A 114 -15.84 -8.92 23.05
C TRP A 114 -15.42 -10.35 22.72
N ARG A 115 -14.28 -10.50 22.04
CA ARG A 115 -13.79 -11.81 21.60
C ARG A 115 -13.27 -12.67 22.76
N THR A 116 -12.99 -12.06 23.91
CA THR A 116 -12.48 -12.70 25.14
C THR A 116 -13.55 -12.88 26.23
N THR A 117 -14.77 -12.39 26.02
CA THR A 117 -15.87 -12.51 27.01
C THR A 117 -16.80 -13.66 26.62
N PRO A 118 -16.85 -14.77 27.37
CA PRO A 118 -17.55 -16.00 26.95
C PRO A 118 -19.08 -15.88 26.84
N ASN A 119 -19.70 -14.84 27.38
CA ASN A 119 -21.16 -14.68 27.40
C ASN A 119 -21.54 -13.21 27.17
N CYS A 120 -21.98 -12.89 25.96
CA CYS A 120 -22.84 -11.74 25.72
C CYS A 120 -24.09 -12.19 24.96
N SER A 121 -24.94 -12.93 25.67
CA SER A 121 -26.29 -13.25 25.20
C SER A 121 -27.31 -12.46 26.03
N ARG A 122 -28.02 -11.55 25.37
CA ARG A 122 -29.28 -10.90 25.76
C ARG A 122 -29.27 -10.02 27.02
N SER A 123 -29.45 -8.72 26.79
CA SER A 123 -30.36 -7.86 27.57
C SER A 123 -31.07 -6.93 26.60
#